data_AF-A0A7C9UX76-F1
#
_entry.id   AF-A0A7C9UX76-F1
#
_cell.length_a   1.000
_cell.length_b   1.000
_cell.length_c   1.000
_cell.angle_alpha   90.00
_cell.angle_beta   90.00
_cell.angle_gamma   90.00
#
_symmetry.space_group_name_H-M   'P 1'
#
loop_
_entity.id
_entity.type
_entity.pdbx_description
1 polymer ?
#
loop_
_entity_poly.entity_id
_entity_poly.type
_entity_poly.pdbx_seq_one_letter_code
_entity_poly.pdbx_strand_id
1 'polypeptide(L)'
;MPSSTFNFGQSMSQLNSALSRQAFEIQFQQLQKANIQKINDKIASLNDNPIADRKISELGKQITKLNDQLEPLSNYAFLNDANEIRYGTIQDATQQVQDMFGNVDADGNLSQETADAINAQMRQLSEELRRVREVSHPDMVDPGINKRVRGMADTLDGMTVTAGAVDGDNKAVLKYLVKVYNDALVGQTVSDDQSTRANRLSTQIMGKISEAQAEAETVKYEAYTKPQAEIEKMKEETALFLQSISLGYELQQSSTEQMINSMNGVKSPTGTFLDVMT
;
A
#
# COMPACT_ATOMS: atom_id res chain seq x y z
N MET A 1 13.02 -30.81 -13.82
CA MET A 1 11.69 -31.45 -13.91
C MET A 1 11.59 -32.14 -15.25
N PRO A 2 11.19 -33.42 -15.33
CA PRO A 2 11.04 -34.07 -16.63
C PRO A 2 9.83 -33.45 -17.32
N SER A 3 10.07 -32.85 -18.49
CA SER A 3 9.01 -32.47 -19.42
C SER A 3 8.19 -33.72 -19.74
N SER A 4 6.94 -33.77 -19.28
CA SER A 4 6.00 -34.81 -19.70
C SER A 4 5.61 -34.52 -21.14
N THR A 5 6.50 -34.87 -22.08
CA THR A 5 6.21 -34.85 -23.50
C THR A 5 5.04 -35.80 -23.72
N PHE A 6 3.89 -35.21 -24.03
CA PHE A 6 2.67 -35.92 -24.32
C PHE A 6 2.90 -36.83 -25.54
N ASN A 7 2.87 -38.15 -25.31
CA ASN A 7 3.24 -39.12 -26.34
C ASN A 7 2.03 -39.44 -27.24
N PHE A 8 1.76 -38.53 -28.18
CA PHE A 8 0.68 -38.62 -29.18
C PHE A 8 0.62 -39.99 -29.88
N GLY A 9 1.78 -40.57 -30.20
CA GLY A 9 1.88 -41.86 -30.89
C GLY A 9 1.31 -43.04 -30.08
N GLN A 10 1.45 -43.02 -28.74
CA GLN A 10 0.91 -44.10 -27.90
C GLN A 10 -0.62 -44.06 -27.80
N SER A 11 -1.21 -42.87 -27.77
CA SER A 11 -2.67 -42.72 -27.67
C SER A 11 -3.37 -43.10 -28.99
N MET A 12 -2.79 -42.74 -30.13
CA MET A 12 -3.28 -43.14 -31.45
C MET A 12 -3.12 -44.65 -31.71
N SER A 13 -2.02 -45.26 -31.24
CA SER A 13 -1.80 -46.70 -31.38
C SER A 13 -2.87 -47.55 -30.67
N GLN A 14 -3.41 -47.08 -29.54
CA GLN A 14 -4.46 -47.79 -28.81
C GLN A 14 -5.83 -47.70 -29.49
N LEU A 15 -6.16 -46.55 -30.09
CA LEU A 15 -7.40 -46.35 -30.86
C LEU A 15 -7.44 -47.16 -32.17
N ASN A 16 -6.27 -47.46 -32.75
CA ASN A 16 -6.16 -48.16 -34.04
C ASN A 16 -6.61 -49.64 -34.02
N SER A 17 -7.01 -50.17 -32.86
CA SER A 17 -7.43 -51.56 -32.66
C SER A 17 -8.96 -51.78 -32.66
N ALA A 18 -9.77 -50.72 -32.74
CA ALA A 18 -11.22 -50.79 -32.58
C ALA A 18 -11.99 -50.56 -33.90
N LEU A 19 -12.18 -51.61 -34.71
CA LEU A 19 -12.90 -51.59 -36.00
C LEU A 19 -14.44 -51.47 -35.90
N SER A 20 -15.02 -50.96 -34.81
CA SER A 20 -16.47 -50.69 -34.73
C SER A 20 -16.75 -49.30 -34.17
N ARG A 21 -17.66 -48.56 -34.82
CA ARG A 21 -18.08 -47.19 -34.44
C ARG A 21 -18.48 -47.07 -32.97
N GLN A 22 -19.12 -48.12 -32.45
CA GLN A 22 -19.54 -48.21 -31.06
C GLN A 22 -18.35 -48.39 -30.10
N ALA A 23 -17.36 -49.22 -30.44
CA ALA A 23 -16.17 -49.41 -29.62
C ALA A 23 -15.27 -48.17 -29.61
N PHE A 24 -15.12 -47.50 -30.75
CA PHE A 24 -14.41 -46.22 -30.81
C PHE A 24 -15.11 -45.14 -29.97
N GLU A 25 -16.42 -44.97 -30.11
CA GLU A 25 -17.18 -43.98 -29.34
C GLU A 25 -17.02 -44.21 -27.82
N ILE A 26 -17.08 -45.46 -27.36
CA ILE A 26 -16.86 -45.81 -25.95
C ILE A 26 -15.42 -45.48 -25.51
N GLN A 27 -14.41 -45.85 -26.31
CA GLN A 27 -13.00 -45.54 -26.01
C GLN A 27 -12.72 -44.02 -26.05
N PHE A 28 -13.33 -43.30 -26.98
CA PHE A 28 -13.24 -41.85 -27.11
C PHE A 28 -13.87 -41.14 -25.91
N GLN A 29 -15.07 -41.56 -25.47
CA GLN A 29 -15.71 -41.02 -24.26
C GLN A 29 -14.89 -41.30 -22.99
N GLN A 30 -14.26 -42.49 -22.89
CA GLN A 30 -13.36 -42.80 -21.78
C GLN A 30 -12.10 -41.91 -21.81
N LEU A 31 -11.49 -41.72 -22.99
CA LEU A 31 -10.35 -40.81 -23.19
C LEU A 31 -10.72 -39.35 -22.88
N GLN A 32 -11.90 -38.90 -23.31
CA GLN A 32 -12.39 -37.55 -23.04
C GLN A 32 -12.58 -37.34 -21.53
N LYS A 33 -13.26 -38.27 -20.84
CA LYS A 33 -13.45 -38.20 -19.38
C LYS A 33 -12.13 -38.23 -18.62
N ALA A 34 -11.21 -39.12 -18.98
CA ALA A 34 -9.91 -39.22 -18.32
C ALA A 34 -9.07 -37.95 -18.50
N ASN A 35 -9.07 -37.35 -19.71
CA ASN A 35 -8.35 -36.11 -19.97
C ASN A 35 -9.00 -34.92 -19.24
N ILE A 36 -10.33 -34.78 -19.29
CA ILE A 36 -11.05 -33.74 -18.55
C ILE A 36 -10.76 -33.83 -17.06
N GLN A 37 -10.80 -35.03 -16.48
CA GLN A 37 -10.54 -35.22 -15.06
C GLN A 37 -9.10 -34.86 -14.67
N LYS A 38 -8.12 -35.30 -15.45
CA LYS A 38 -6.70 -34.95 -15.25
C LYS A 38 -6.45 -33.44 -15.33
N ILE A 39 -7.14 -32.74 -16.23
CA ILE A 39 -7.05 -31.28 -16.36
C ILE A 39 -7.74 -30.61 -15.18
N ASN A 40 -8.91 -31.08 -14.75
CA ASN A 40 -9.61 -30.54 -13.58
C ASN A 40 -8.78 -30.69 -12.31
N ASP A 41 -8.11 -31.83 -12.11
CA ASP A 41 -7.21 -32.05 -10.97
C ASP A 41 -6.02 -31.07 -11.03
N LYS A 42 -5.49 -30.81 -12.24
CA LYS A 42 -4.40 -29.87 -12.43
C LYS A 42 -4.83 -28.41 -12.25
N ILE A 43 -6.02 -28.04 -12.72
CA ILE A 43 -6.65 -26.73 -12.47
C ILE A 43 -6.85 -26.54 -10.96
N ALA A 44 -7.37 -27.54 -10.26
CA ALA A 44 -7.55 -27.49 -8.80
C ALA A 44 -6.20 -27.26 -8.09
N SER A 45 -5.14 -27.96 -8.50
CA SER A 45 -3.80 -27.79 -7.93
C SER A 45 -3.17 -26.42 -8.21
N LEU A 46 -3.49 -25.80 -9.35
CA LEU A 46 -2.99 -24.48 -9.73
C LEU A 46 -3.76 -23.34 -9.04
N ASN A 47 -5.02 -23.57 -8.69
CA ASN A 47 -5.86 -22.61 -7.98
C ASN A 47 -5.67 -22.63 -6.46
N ASP A 48 -5.14 -23.72 -5.89
CA ASP A 48 -4.90 -23.85 -4.45
C ASP A 48 -3.50 -23.32 -4.08
N ASN A 49 -3.42 -22.05 -3.67
CA ASN A 49 -2.16 -21.41 -3.30
C ASN A 49 -2.20 -20.75 -1.90
N PRO A 50 -2.28 -21.57 -0.82
CA PRO A 50 -2.44 -21.08 0.55
C PRO A 50 -1.25 -20.27 1.07
N ILE A 51 -0.07 -20.42 0.44
CA ILE A 51 1.12 -19.62 0.77
C ILE A 51 0.93 -18.19 0.28
N ALA A 52 0.46 -18.01 -0.96
CA ALA A 52 0.16 -16.69 -1.52
C ALA A 52 -0.96 -15.98 -0.73
N ASP A 53 -2.04 -16.70 -0.40
CA ASP A 53 -3.14 -16.16 0.42
C ASP A 53 -2.64 -15.62 1.77
N ARG A 54 -1.80 -16.40 2.47
CA ARG A 54 -1.20 -15.98 3.75
C ARG A 54 -0.33 -14.75 3.58
N LYS A 55 0.54 -14.74 2.56
CA LYS A 55 1.44 -13.61 2.30
C LYS A 55 0.69 -12.34 1.96
N ILE A 56 -0.37 -12.42 1.14
CA ILE A 56 -1.25 -11.27 0.82
C ILE A 56 -1.94 -10.77 2.08
N SER A 57 -2.42 -11.67 2.94
CA SER A 57 -3.05 -11.30 4.22
C SER A 57 -2.06 -10.61 5.16
N GLU A 58 -0.83 -11.11 5.28
CA GLU A 58 0.24 -10.51 6.08
C GLU A 58 0.60 -9.11 5.58
N LEU A 59 0.79 -8.94 4.28
CA LEU A 59 1.04 -7.64 3.66
C LEU A 59 -0.14 -6.67 3.87
N GLY A 60 -1.38 -7.16 3.77
CA GLY A 60 -2.57 -6.37 4.07
C GLY A 60 -2.59 -5.87 5.51
N LYS A 61 -2.28 -6.73 6.49
CA LYS A 61 -2.17 -6.33 7.91
C LYS A 61 -1.05 -5.33 8.13
N GLN A 62 0.10 -5.49 7.45
CA GLN A 62 1.21 -4.56 7.52
C GLN A 62 0.82 -3.18 6.98
N ILE A 63 0.11 -3.12 5.84
CA ILE A 63 -0.40 -1.87 5.25
C ILE A 63 -1.36 -1.18 6.22
N THR A 64 -2.32 -1.90 6.81
CA THR A 64 -3.24 -1.33 7.80
C THR A 64 -2.47 -0.75 8.98
N LYS A 65 -1.54 -1.52 9.56
CA LYS A 65 -0.72 -1.05 10.69
C LYS A 65 0.09 0.21 10.35
N LEU A 66 0.63 0.29 9.13
CA LEU A 66 1.37 1.47 8.66
C LEU A 66 0.44 2.67 8.45
N ASN A 67 -0.76 2.48 7.91
CA ASN A 67 -1.76 3.54 7.79
C ASN A 67 -2.19 4.08 9.15
N ASP A 68 -2.39 3.21 10.14
CA ASP A 68 -2.77 3.60 11.50
C ASP A 68 -1.70 4.48 12.20
N GLN A 69 -0.46 4.46 11.71
CA GLN A 69 0.63 5.33 12.21
C GLN A 69 0.63 6.72 11.58
N LEU A 70 -0.02 6.93 10.43
CA LEU A 70 0.03 8.21 9.70
C LEU A 70 -0.79 9.31 10.41
N GLU A 71 -1.97 8.99 10.92
CA GLU A 71 -2.83 9.97 11.59
C GLU A 71 -2.18 10.57 12.85
N PRO A 72 -1.62 9.78 13.79
CA PRO A 72 -0.88 10.31 14.93
C PRO A 72 0.28 11.22 14.53
N LEU A 73 1.01 10.88 13.47
CA LEU A 73 2.11 11.71 12.96
C LEU A 73 1.63 13.01 12.35
N SER A 74 0.55 12.97 11.58
CA SER A 74 -0.06 14.18 11.00
C SER A 74 -0.57 15.12 12.08
N ASN A 75 -1.24 14.59 13.11
CA ASN A 75 -1.67 15.40 14.25
C ASN A 75 -0.47 15.97 15.03
N TYR A 76 0.59 15.17 15.24
CA TYR A 76 1.82 15.65 15.88
C TYR A 76 2.48 16.79 15.09
N ALA A 77 2.59 16.68 13.76
CA ALA A 77 3.13 17.73 12.90
C ALA A 77 2.27 19.00 12.98
N PHE A 78 0.96 18.87 12.81
CA PHE A 78 0.02 20.00 12.89
C PHE A 78 0.09 20.75 14.22
N LEU A 79 0.21 20.03 15.35
CA LEU A 79 0.35 20.65 16.66
C LEU A 79 1.69 21.38 16.84
N ASN A 80 2.77 20.87 16.25
CA ASN A 80 4.06 21.56 16.25
C ASN A 80 4.02 22.81 15.37
N ASP A 81 3.43 22.76 14.18
CA ASP A 81 3.24 23.94 13.31
C ASP A 81 2.42 25.03 14.04
N ALA A 82 1.36 24.62 14.74
CA ALA A 82 0.57 25.53 15.55
C ALA A 82 1.38 26.15 16.70
N ASN A 83 2.28 25.39 17.32
CA ASN A 83 3.19 25.92 18.34
C ASN A 83 4.26 26.84 17.75
N GLU A 84 4.78 26.53 16.56
CA GLU A 84 5.74 27.39 15.86
C GLU A 84 5.19 28.81 15.68
N ILE A 85 3.96 28.92 15.17
CA ILE A 85 3.26 30.21 15.01
C ILE A 85 3.11 30.92 16.35
N ARG A 86 2.72 30.17 17.41
CA ARG A 86 2.58 30.73 18.76
C ARG A 86 3.90 31.25 19.31
N TYR A 87 5.01 30.55 19.06
CA TYR A 87 6.33 31.03 19.46
C TYR A 87 6.70 32.34 18.76
N GLY A 88 6.33 32.51 17.49
CA GLY A 88 6.43 33.81 16.80
C GLY A 88 5.62 34.90 17.51
N THR A 89 4.36 34.62 17.85
CA THR A 89 3.50 35.57 18.60
C THR A 89 4.09 35.92 19.98
N ILE A 90 4.64 34.94 20.69
CA ILE A 90 5.30 35.14 21.99
C ILE A 90 6.53 36.03 21.83
N GLN A 91 7.34 35.82 20.78
CA GLN A 91 8.50 36.65 20.50
C GLN A 91 8.10 38.10 20.23
N ASP A 92 7.11 38.33 19.36
CA ASP A 92 6.61 39.67 19.04
C ASP A 92 6.06 40.38 20.27
N ALA A 93 5.21 39.70 21.05
CA ALA A 93 4.67 40.25 22.29
C ALA A 93 5.77 40.54 23.31
N THR A 94 6.78 39.68 23.43
CA THR A 94 7.91 39.89 24.33
C THR A 94 8.74 41.09 23.90
N GLN A 95 9.03 41.24 22.60
CA GLN A 95 9.77 42.38 22.06
C GLN A 95 9.01 43.69 22.31
N GLN A 96 7.69 43.71 22.08
CA GLN A 96 6.86 44.88 22.36
C GLN A 96 6.96 45.31 23.83
N VAL A 97 6.91 44.35 24.78
CA VAL A 97 7.10 44.67 26.21
C VAL A 97 8.50 45.22 26.48
N GLN A 98 9.54 44.63 25.88
CA GLN A 98 10.92 45.12 26.04
C GLN A 98 11.10 46.53 25.49
N ASP A 99 10.49 46.86 24.36
CA ASP A 99 10.55 48.21 23.77
C ASP A 99 9.89 49.25 24.68
N MET A 100 8.84 48.87 25.41
CA MET A 100 8.19 49.76 26.40
C MET A 100 9.11 50.11 27.58
N PHE A 101 10.06 49.24 27.95
CA PHE A 101 11.10 49.58 28.93
C PHE A 101 12.09 50.63 28.41
N GLY A 102 12.13 50.86 27.09
CA GLY A 102 12.89 51.95 26.47
C GLY A 102 12.19 53.32 26.57
N ASN A 103 10.89 53.35 26.89
CA ASN A 103 10.10 54.58 27.00
C ASN A 103 10.22 55.18 28.42
N VAL A 104 11.43 55.60 28.76
CA VAL A 104 11.76 56.27 30.03
C VAL A 104 11.71 57.78 29.90
N ASP A 105 11.52 58.48 31.02
CA ASP A 105 11.63 59.93 31.10
C ASP A 105 13.09 60.42 30.97
N ALA A 106 13.30 61.74 31.08
CA ALA A 106 14.62 62.36 30.96
C ALA A 106 15.62 61.87 32.03
N ASP A 107 15.12 61.38 33.17
CA ASP A 107 15.93 60.85 34.27
C ASP A 107 16.11 59.32 34.18
N GLY A 108 15.60 58.68 33.13
CA GLY A 108 15.70 57.24 32.92
C GLY A 108 14.70 56.41 33.72
N ASN A 109 13.62 57.03 34.19
CA ASN A 109 12.58 56.37 34.99
C ASN A 109 11.33 56.04 34.16
N LEU A 110 10.66 54.96 34.52
CA LEU A 110 9.34 54.62 34.00
C LEU A 110 8.27 55.46 34.72
N SER A 111 7.37 56.03 33.92
CA SER A 111 6.14 56.63 34.44
C SER A 111 5.19 55.55 34.99
N GLN A 112 4.23 55.94 35.83
CA GLN A 112 3.19 55.02 36.31
C GLN A 112 2.34 54.46 35.17
N GLU A 113 2.01 55.29 34.18
CA GLU A 113 1.25 54.86 33.00
C GLU A 113 2.02 53.81 32.19
N THR A 114 3.33 54.01 32.00
CA THR A 114 4.20 53.04 31.32
C THR A 114 4.25 51.72 32.08
N ALA A 115 4.41 51.78 33.42
CA ALA A 115 4.45 50.58 34.26
C ALA A 115 3.12 49.81 34.21
N ASP A 116 1.97 50.49 34.28
CA ASP A 116 0.65 49.88 34.19
C ASP A 116 0.42 49.22 32.82
N ALA A 117 0.86 49.88 31.74
CA ALA A 117 0.77 49.36 30.38
C ALA A 117 1.67 48.12 30.20
N ILE A 118 2.89 48.12 30.74
CA ILE A 118 3.78 46.95 30.73
C ILE A 118 3.12 45.79 31.49
N ASN A 119 2.58 46.02 32.69
CA ASN A 119 1.91 44.99 33.47
C ASN A 119 0.66 44.42 32.76
N ALA A 120 -0.04 45.23 31.96
CA ALA A 120 -1.15 44.76 31.14
C ALA A 120 -0.67 43.85 29.99
N GLN A 121 0.41 44.21 29.32
CA GLN A 121 1.00 43.41 28.25
C GLN A 121 1.64 42.12 28.77
N MET A 122 2.29 42.15 29.94
CA MET A 122 2.81 40.95 30.59
C MET A 122 1.70 39.93 30.89
N ARG A 123 0.50 40.38 31.28
CA ARG A 123 -0.66 39.50 31.46
C ARG A 123 -1.10 38.85 30.15
N GLN A 124 -1.13 39.61 29.05
CA GLN A 124 -1.44 39.06 27.73
C GLN A 124 -0.38 38.05 27.27
N LEU A 125 0.91 38.36 27.45
CA LEU A 125 2.02 37.47 27.17
C LEU A 125 1.92 36.16 27.98
N SER A 126 1.56 36.25 29.26
CA SER A 126 1.34 35.08 30.12
C SER A 126 0.22 34.17 29.60
N GLU A 127 -0.88 34.75 29.10
CA GLU A 127 -1.93 33.97 28.44
C GLU A 127 -1.42 33.26 27.18
N GLU A 128 -0.61 33.93 26.35
CA GLU A 128 -0.02 33.30 25.16
C GLU A 128 0.93 32.16 25.50
N LEU A 129 1.78 32.33 26.53
CA LEU A 129 2.64 31.27 27.05
C LEU A 129 1.82 30.03 27.48
N ARG A 130 0.66 30.23 28.10
CA ARG A 130 -0.25 29.13 28.51
C ARG A 130 -0.89 28.41 27.34
N ARG A 131 -1.06 29.08 26.20
CA ARG A 131 -1.67 28.50 24.99
C ARG A 131 -0.71 27.61 24.20
N VAL A 132 0.58 27.60 24.53
CA VAL A 132 1.54 26.63 23.99
C VAL A 132 1.07 25.22 24.33
N ARG A 133 0.92 24.38 23.30
CA ARG A 133 0.41 23.02 23.45
C ARG A 133 1.52 22.07 23.85
N GLU A 134 1.24 21.17 24.79
CA GLU A 134 2.12 20.02 24.99
C GLU A 134 1.86 19.02 23.86
N VAL A 135 2.94 18.60 23.22
CA VAL A 135 2.89 17.73 22.04
C VAL A 135 3.85 16.57 22.30
N SER A 136 3.39 15.34 22.09
CA SER A 136 4.21 14.14 22.28
C SER A 136 3.83 13.08 21.25
N HIS A 137 4.82 12.30 20.83
CA HIS A 137 4.64 11.14 19.97
C HIS A 137 5.63 10.04 20.38
N PRO A 138 5.24 8.75 20.43
CA PRO A 138 6.09 7.68 20.94
C PRO A 138 7.45 7.56 20.24
N ASP A 139 7.48 7.82 18.93
CA ASP A 139 8.68 7.70 18.10
C ASP A 139 9.44 9.03 17.92
N MET A 140 9.02 10.11 18.60
CA MET A 140 9.64 11.43 18.48
C MET A 140 10.20 11.87 19.83
N VAL A 141 11.42 12.40 19.84
CA VAL A 141 12.06 12.91 21.05
C VAL A 141 11.45 14.27 21.40
N ASP A 142 10.83 14.37 22.58
CA ASP A 142 10.38 15.64 23.16
C ASP A 142 11.48 16.25 24.06
N PRO A 143 12.09 17.38 23.68
CA PRO A 143 13.08 18.06 24.52
C PRO A 143 12.46 18.82 25.71
N GLY A 144 11.13 18.77 25.88
CA GLY A 144 10.41 19.41 26.99
C GLY A 144 10.31 20.93 26.87
N ILE A 145 10.59 21.49 25.69
CA ILE A 145 10.55 22.95 25.46
C ILE A 145 9.15 23.52 25.66
N ASN A 146 8.12 22.84 25.15
CA ASN A 146 6.72 23.26 25.26
C ASN A 146 6.31 23.39 26.73
N LYS A 147 6.64 22.37 27.54
CA LYS A 147 6.39 22.39 28.99
C LYS A 147 7.17 23.50 29.70
N ARG A 148 8.44 23.71 29.33
CA ARG A 148 9.28 24.75 29.91
C ARG A 148 8.72 26.15 29.64
N VAL A 149 8.38 26.45 28.38
CA VAL A 149 7.83 27.76 27.99
C VAL A 149 6.47 27.98 28.65
N ARG A 150 5.61 26.97 28.68
CA ARG A 150 4.31 27.06 29.36
C ARG A 150 4.47 27.36 30.85
N GLY A 151 5.46 26.76 31.51
CA GLY A 151 5.79 27.02 32.91
C GLY A 151 6.36 28.42 33.19
N MET A 152 6.73 29.19 32.16
CA MET A 152 7.18 30.56 32.34
C MET A 152 6.02 31.52 32.67
N ALA A 153 4.79 31.18 32.28
CA ALA A 153 3.61 32.00 32.54
C ALA A 153 3.42 32.30 34.03
N ASP A 154 3.56 31.28 34.89
CA ASP A 154 3.34 31.44 36.33
C ASP A 154 4.42 32.30 36.99
N THR A 155 5.65 32.27 36.46
CA THR A 155 6.70 33.17 36.93
C THR A 155 6.46 34.60 36.47
N LEU A 156 5.98 34.78 35.23
CA LEU A 156 5.66 36.10 34.67
C LEU A 156 4.49 36.76 35.42
N ASP A 157 3.47 35.99 35.80
CA ASP A 157 2.33 36.47 36.60
C ASP A 157 2.72 36.89 38.01
N GLY A 158 3.78 36.30 38.57
CA GLY A 158 4.33 36.67 39.87
C GLY A 158 5.19 37.93 39.84
N MET A 159 5.49 38.47 38.67
CA MET A 159 6.30 39.68 38.49
C MET A 159 5.41 40.92 38.34
N THR A 160 5.88 42.06 38.83
CA THR A 160 5.18 43.34 38.69
C THR A 160 6.19 44.43 38.44
N VAL A 161 5.90 45.27 37.46
CA VAL A 161 6.68 46.47 37.12
C VAL A 161 6.10 47.66 37.87
N THR A 162 6.97 48.48 38.46
CA THR A 162 6.58 49.70 39.18
C THR A 162 7.18 50.93 38.54
N ALA A 163 6.54 52.09 38.72
CA ALA A 163 7.14 53.37 38.32
C ALA A 163 8.49 53.59 39.02
N GLY A 164 9.39 54.30 38.35
CA GLY A 164 10.75 54.57 38.83
C GLY A 164 11.84 53.97 37.95
N ALA A 165 13.05 53.87 38.48
CA ALA A 165 14.23 53.47 37.72
C ALA A 165 14.09 52.06 37.13
N VAL A 166 14.72 51.84 35.96
CA VAL A 166 14.86 50.51 35.35
C VAL A 166 16.03 49.74 35.98
N ASP A 167 15.97 49.61 37.31
CA ASP A 167 16.90 48.84 38.13
C ASP A 167 16.14 47.82 39.00
N GLY A 168 16.82 47.20 39.97
CA GLY A 168 16.19 46.28 40.93
C GLY A 168 15.24 45.25 40.30
N ASP A 169 13.98 45.30 40.74
CA ASP A 169 12.91 44.41 40.29
C ASP A 169 12.51 44.63 38.83
N ASN A 170 12.43 45.89 38.37
CA ASN A 170 12.16 46.24 36.97
C ASN A 170 13.21 45.61 36.03
N LYS A 171 14.48 45.62 36.44
CA LYS A 171 15.56 44.96 35.70
C LYS A 171 15.47 43.43 35.75
N ALA A 172 14.96 42.86 36.84
CA ALA A 172 14.72 41.42 36.93
C ALA A 172 13.62 40.98 35.95
N VAL A 173 12.55 41.76 35.82
CA VAL A 173 11.50 41.55 34.80
C VAL A 173 12.09 41.59 33.40
N LEU A 174 12.87 42.62 33.08
CA LEU A 174 13.50 42.74 31.75
C LEU A 174 14.40 41.53 31.42
N LYS A 175 15.22 41.07 32.37
CA LYS A 175 16.03 39.86 32.19
C LYS A 175 15.18 38.61 31.98
N TYR A 176 14.06 38.51 32.67
CA TYR A 176 13.14 37.39 32.51
C TYR A 176 12.47 37.40 31.14
N LEU A 177 12.07 38.57 30.63
CA LEU A 177 11.54 38.72 29.28
C LEU A 177 12.58 38.32 28.22
N VAL A 178 13.86 38.65 28.41
CA VAL A 178 14.93 38.16 27.51
C VAL A 178 15.01 36.62 27.52
N LYS A 179 14.84 35.99 28.68
CA LYS A 179 14.78 34.53 28.78
C LYS A 179 13.56 33.96 28.05
N VAL A 180 12.38 34.56 28.23
CA VAL A 180 11.14 34.15 27.53
C VAL A 180 11.34 34.24 26.02
N TYR A 181 11.89 35.35 25.53
CA TYR A 181 12.20 35.54 24.11
C TYR A 181 13.12 34.45 23.56
N ASN A 182 14.23 34.17 24.25
CA ASN A 182 15.19 33.16 23.83
C ASN A 182 14.61 31.73 23.85
N ASP A 183 13.84 31.38 24.88
CA ASP A 183 13.19 30.07 24.92
C ASP A 183 12.06 29.95 23.89
N ALA A 184 11.38 31.05 23.54
CA ALA A 184 10.44 31.07 22.42
C ALA A 184 11.13 30.89 21.06
N LEU A 185 12.29 31.50 20.84
CA LEU A 185 13.12 31.26 19.64
C LEU A 185 13.53 29.79 19.51
N VAL A 186 14.04 29.21 20.60
CA VAL A 186 14.38 27.78 20.65
C VAL A 186 13.15 26.92 20.42
N GLY A 187 12.01 27.28 21.04
CA GLY A 187 10.72 26.64 20.82
C GLY A 187 10.30 26.62 19.37
N GLN A 188 10.41 27.76 18.68
CA GLN A 188 10.08 27.87 17.25
C GLN A 188 10.94 26.93 16.41
N THR A 189 12.27 26.97 16.60
CA THR A 189 13.19 26.09 15.85
C THR A 189 12.94 24.61 16.13
N VAL A 190 12.66 24.26 17.39
CA VAL A 190 12.35 22.88 17.76
C VAL A 190 11.03 22.44 17.13
N SER A 191 9.98 23.26 17.17
CA SER A 191 8.70 22.93 16.54
C SER A 191 8.84 22.66 15.04
N ASP A 192 9.58 23.52 14.33
CA ASP A 192 9.85 23.35 12.89
C ASP A 192 10.62 22.04 12.59
N ASP A 193 11.71 21.77 13.33
CA ASP A 193 12.48 20.52 13.17
C ASP A 193 11.61 19.29 13.47
N GLN A 194 10.76 19.35 14.50
CA GLN A 194 9.87 18.25 14.87
C GLN A 194 8.77 18.01 13.82
N SER A 195 8.19 19.06 13.26
CA SER A 195 7.23 18.96 12.15
C SER A 195 7.89 18.37 10.90
N THR A 196 9.07 18.87 10.55
CA THR A 196 9.87 18.36 9.42
C THR A 196 10.21 16.88 9.58
N ARG A 197 10.62 16.46 10.78
CA ARG A 197 10.89 15.04 11.09
C ARG A 197 9.64 14.17 11.01
N ALA A 198 8.50 14.65 11.50
CA ALA A 198 7.23 13.94 11.42
C ALA A 198 6.81 13.74 9.96
N ASN A 199 6.93 14.78 9.12
CA ASN A 199 6.64 14.70 7.68
C ASN A 199 7.59 13.72 6.96
N ARG A 200 8.88 13.70 7.33
CA ARG A 200 9.84 12.72 6.81
C ARG A 200 9.45 11.29 7.20
N LEU A 201 9.05 11.05 8.44
CA LEU A 201 8.61 9.74 8.90
C LEU A 201 7.32 9.30 8.20
N SER A 202 6.34 10.20 8.02
CA SER A 202 5.14 9.95 7.22
C SER A 202 5.49 9.54 5.79
N THR A 203 6.48 10.19 5.17
CA THR A 203 6.95 9.86 3.81
C THR A 203 7.59 8.47 3.77
N GLN A 204 8.38 8.10 4.79
CA GLN A 204 8.96 6.75 4.91
C GLN A 204 7.89 5.67 5.09
N ILE A 205 6.84 5.95 5.87
CA ILE A 205 5.70 5.05 6.05
C ILE A 205 4.95 4.87 4.73
N MET A 206 4.67 5.95 4.00
CA MET A 206 4.04 5.89 2.68
C MET A 206 4.88 5.08 1.68
N GLY A 207 6.22 5.22 1.72
CA GLY A 207 7.14 4.39 0.94
C GLY A 207 6.98 2.90 1.24
N LYS A 208 6.97 2.53 2.53
CA LYS A 208 6.76 1.13 2.96
C LYS A 208 5.38 0.58 2.59
N ILE A 209 4.34 1.42 2.61
CA ILE A 209 3.00 1.04 2.14
C ILE A 209 3.05 0.71 0.64
N SER A 210 3.67 1.58 -0.16
CA SER A 210 3.83 1.37 -1.60
C SER A 210 4.62 0.08 -1.91
N GLU A 211 5.72 -0.17 -1.20
CA GLU A 211 6.49 -1.40 -1.31
C GLU A 211 5.64 -2.65 -0.99
N ALA A 212 4.87 -2.62 0.12
CA ALA A 212 4.01 -3.73 0.51
C ALA A 212 2.85 -3.95 -0.49
N GLN A 213 2.31 -2.88 -1.08
CA GLN A 213 1.29 -2.96 -2.12
C GLN A 213 1.85 -3.58 -3.40
N ALA A 214 3.03 -3.14 -3.85
CA ALA A 214 3.70 -3.70 -5.03
C ALA A 214 4.06 -5.19 -4.84
N GLU A 215 4.53 -5.57 -3.64
CA GLU A 215 4.79 -6.97 -3.31
C GLU A 215 3.49 -7.80 -3.33
N ALA A 216 2.40 -7.27 -2.77
CA ALA A 216 1.11 -7.96 -2.78
C ALA A 216 0.56 -8.13 -4.21
N GLU A 217 0.74 -7.15 -5.10
CA GLU A 217 0.37 -7.26 -6.51
C GLU A 217 1.22 -8.29 -7.25
N THR A 218 2.52 -8.33 -6.98
CA THR A 218 3.44 -9.33 -7.55
C THR A 218 3.02 -10.73 -7.13
N VAL A 219 2.77 -10.95 -5.84
CA VAL A 219 2.29 -12.25 -5.32
C VAL A 219 0.93 -12.63 -5.95
N LYS A 220 -0.01 -11.69 -6.09
CA LYS A 220 -1.29 -11.94 -6.76
C LYS A 220 -1.10 -12.34 -8.24
N TYR A 221 -0.24 -11.63 -8.96
CA TYR A 221 0.03 -11.91 -10.35
C TYR A 221 0.63 -13.31 -10.53
N GLU A 222 1.63 -13.66 -9.72
CA GLU A 222 2.28 -14.97 -9.77
C GLU A 222 1.36 -16.11 -9.32
N ALA A 223 0.50 -15.86 -8.33
CA ALA A 223 -0.35 -16.90 -7.74
C ALA A 223 -1.68 -17.12 -8.47
N TYR A 224 -2.24 -16.12 -9.14
CA TYR A 224 -3.56 -16.25 -9.78
C TYR A 224 -3.55 -15.91 -11.27
N THR A 225 -2.86 -14.84 -11.69
CA THR A 225 -2.91 -14.41 -13.08
C THR A 225 -2.10 -15.33 -14.00
N LYS A 226 -0.88 -15.68 -13.60
CA LYS A 226 -0.03 -16.59 -14.39
C LYS A 226 -0.62 -18.00 -14.48
N PRO A 227 -1.10 -18.63 -13.39
CA PRO A 227 -1.77 -19.92 -13.47
C PRO A 227 -3.04 -19.88 -14.31
N GLN A 228 -3.83 -18.80 -14.29
CA GLN A 228 -5.00 -18.66 -15.17
C GLN A 228 -4.63 -18.70 -16.66
N ALA A 229 -3.55 -18.02 -17.07
CA ALA A 229 -3.06 -18.10 -18.44
C ALA A 229 -2.61 -19.52 -18.82
N GLU A 230 -1.96 -20.23 -17.90
CA GLU A 230 -1.59 -21.64 -18.08
C GLU A 230 -2.82 -22.56 -18.17
N ILE A 231 -3.86 -22.28 -17.38
CA ILE A 231 -5.13 -23.02 -17.41
C ILE A 231 -5.83 -22.84 -18.75
N GLU A 232 -5.92 -21.63 -19.29
CA GLU A 232 -6.52 -21.39 -20.61
C GLU A 232 -5.73 -22.10 -21.72
N LYS A 233 -4.40 -22.03 -21.68
CA LYS A 233 -3.56 -22.78 -22.63
C LYS A 233 -3.81 -24.30 -22.55
N MET A 234 -3.93 -24.87 -21.34
CA MET A 234 -4.23 -26.31 -21.18
C MET A 234 -5.61 -26.67 -21.73
N LYS A 235 -6.62 -25.80 -21.60
CA LYS A 235 -7.96 -26.01 -22.18
C LYS A 235 -7.90 -26.01 -23.71
N GLU A 236 -7.19 -25.05 -24.31
CA GLU A 236 -7.00 -24.97 -25.77
C GLU A 236 -6.28 -26.20 -26.33
N GLU A 237 -5.15 -26.61 -25.73
CA GLU A 237 -4.39 -27.79 -26.15
C GLU A 237 -5.24 -29.06 -26.08
N THR A 238 -6.09 -29.18 -25.06
CA THR A 238 -6.98 -30.33 -24.90
C THR A 238 -8.10 -30.33 -25.93
N ALA A 239 -8.71 -29.19 -26.20
CA ALA A 239 -9.73 -29.06 -27.23
C ALA A 239 -9.17 -29.45 -28.61
N LEU A 240 -7.99 -28.94 -28.96
CA LEU A 240 -7.28 -29.30 -30.19
C LEU A 240 -6.94 -30.79 -30.24
N PHE A 241 -6.49 -31.38 -29.13
CA PHE A 241 -6.21 -32.81 -29.05
C PHE A 241 -7.46 -33.67 -29.29
N LEU A 242 -8.57 -33.37 -28.60
CA LEU A 242 -9.84 -34.09 -28.79
C LEU A 242 -10.37 -33.95 -30.22
N GLN A 243 -10.27 -32.75 -30.80
CA GLN A 243 -10.64 -32.51 -32.20
C GLN A 243 -9.75 -33.30 -33.17
N SER A 244 -8.44 -33.38 -32.92
CA SER A 244 -7.51 -34.16 -33.77
C SER A 244 -7.79 -35.66 -33.74
N ILE A 245 -8.17 -36.22 -32.59
CA ILE A 245 -8.60 -37.62 -32.48
C ILE A 245 -9.90 -37.84 -33.27
N SER A 246 -10.88 -36.94 -33.12
CA SER A 246 -12.15 -37.00 -33.86
C SER A 246 -11.91 -36.98 -35.38
N LEU A 247 -11.10 -36.04 -35.87
CA LEU A 247 -10.74 -35.93 -37.29
C LEU A 247 -9.95 -37.14 -37.78
N GLY A 248 -9.01 -37.66 -36.98
CA GLY A 248 -8.25 -38.87 -37.30
C GLY A 248 -9.16 -40.10 -37.49
N TYR A 249 -10.18 -40.22 -36.65
CA TYR A 249 -11.19 -41.26 -36.79
C TYR A 249 -12.09 -41.05 -38.01
N GLU A 250 -12.57 -39.84 -38.27
CA GLU A 250 -13.36 -39.51 -39.46
C GLU A 250 -12.60 -39.84 -40.76
N LEU A 251 -11.32 -39.51 -40.82
CA LEU A 251 -10.46 -39.83 -41.97
C LEU A 251 -10.26 -41.33 -42.13
N GLN A 252 -10.03 -42.05 -41.04
CA GLN A 252 -9.88 -43.51 -41.05
C GLN A 252 -11.18 -44.21 -41.45
N GLN A 253 -12.32 -43.75 -40.95
CA GLN A 253 -13.63 -44.23 -41.34
C GLN A 253 -13.90 -43.96 -42.83
N SER A 254 -13.66 -42.73 -43.29
CA SER A 254 -13.80 -42.34 -44.70
C SER A 254 -12.91 -43.19 -45.62
N SER A 255 -11.66 -43.44 -45.22
CA SER A 255 -10.73 -44.31 -45.96
C SER A 255 -11.20 -45.77 -46.00
N THR A 256 -11.73 -46.27 -44.88
CA THR A 256 -12.26 -47.64 -44.79
C THR A 256 -13.54 -47.79 -45.60
N GLU A 257 -14.43 -46.79 -45.58
CA GLU A 257 -15.64 -46.72 -46.41
C GLU A 257 -15.29 -46.64 -47.90
N GLN A 258 -14.29 -45.84 -48.28
CA GLN A 258 -13.78 -45.81 -49.66
C GLN A 258 -13.20 -47.15 -50.09
N MET A 259 -12.45 -47.83 -49.21
CA MET A 259 -11.90 -49.16 -49.48
C MET A 259 -13.02 -50.20 -49.65
N ILE A 260 -14.02 -50.20 -48.77
CA ILE A 260 -15.19 -51.09 -48.86
C ILE A 260 -16.00 -50.80 -50.13
N ASN A 261 -16.21 -49.52 -50.48
CA ASN A 261 -16.89 -49.13 -51.70
C ASN A 261 -16.09 -49.50 -52.96
N SER A 262 -14.75 -49.44 -52.90
CA SER A 262 -13.88 -49.93 -53.97
C SER A 262 -13.93 -51.45 -54.12
N MET A 263 -14.12 -52.19 -53.03
CA MET A 263 -14.28 -53.66 -53.03
C MET A 263 -15.68 -54.10 -53.47
N ASN A 264 -16.72 -53.33 -53.15
CA ASN A 264 -18.11 -53.59 -53.56
C ASN A 264 -18.45 -53.06 -54.97
N GLY A 265 -17.52 -52.35 -55.62
CA GLY A 265 -17.72 -51.66 -56.90
C GLY A 265 -17.55 -52.49 -58.17
N VAL A 266 -17.15 -53.77 -58.10
CA VAL A 266 -17.08 -54.64 -59.29
C VAL A 266 -18.32 -55.53 -59.39
N LYS A 267 -19.45 -54.93 -59.82
CA LYS A 267 -20.54 -55.71 -60.40
C LYS A 267 -20.12 -56.14 -61.81
N SER A 268 -19.86 -57.43 -61.99
CA SER A 268 -19.61 -58.06 -63.29
C SER A 268 -20.73 -57.72 -64.28
N PRO A 269 -20.44 -57.36 -65.54
CA PRO A 269 -21.49 -57.10 -66.51
C PRO A 269 -22.15 -58.42 -66.91
N THR A 270 -23.44 -58.56 -66.61
CA THR A 270 -24.29 -59.63 -67.14
C THR A 270 -24.56 -59.39 -68.64
N GLY A 271 -23.93 -60.22 -69.48
CA GLY A 271 -24.23 -60.42 -70.90
C GLY A 271 -24.24 -61.93 -71.21
N THR A 272 -25.24 -62.38 -71.96
CA THR A 272 -25.88 -63.70 -71.83
C THR A 272 -25.65 -64.63 -73.04
N PHE A 273 -25.82 -65.94 -72.83
CA PHE A 273 -26.05 -67.06 -73.79
C PHE A 273 -24.91 -67.54 -74.70
N LEU A 274 -24.41 -68.77 -74.50
CA LEU A 274 -24.84 -70.03 -75.16
C LEU A 274 -23.71 -71.08 -75.14
N ASP A 275 -24.06 -72.24 -74.59
CA ASP A 275 -23.36 -73.52 -74.76
C ASP A 275 -23.58 -74.00 -76.20
N VAL A 276 -22.52 -74.30 -76.96
CA VAL A 276 -22.57 -74.94 -78.28
C VAL A 276 -21.68 -76.18 -78.27
N MET A 277 -22.29 -77.31 -77.94
CA MET A 277 -22.25 -78.58 -78.69
C MET A 277 -23.63 -79.21 -78.42
N THR A 278 -24.61 -79.24 -79.33
CA THR A 278 -24.61 -79.59 -80.76
C THR A 278 -25.58 -78.73 -81.57
#